data_AF-A0A918YGX7-F1
#
_entry.id   AF-A0A918YGX7-F1
#
_cell.length_a   1.000
_cell.length_b   1.000
_cell.length_c   1.000
_cell.angle_alpha   90.00
_cell.angle_beta   90.00
_cell.angle_gamma   90.00
#
_symmetry.space_group_name_H-M   'P 1'
#
loop_
_entity.id
_entity.type
_entity.pdbx_description
1 polymer ?
#
loop_
_entity_poly.entity_id
_entity_poly.type
_entity_poly.pdbx_seq_one_letter_code
_entity_poly.pdbx_strand_id
1 'polypeptide(L)' 'MAEEIPQRDRHGRSEADAWDEPVLDEAFIRSAETSEPSARARMLAARWRAEEPEPQPWRSDEPPAGWFFSKARRRRWRRR' A
#
# COMPACT_ATOMS: atom_id res chain seq x y z
N MET A 1 -34.05 -17.70 46.77
CA MET A 1 -32.60 -17.53 46.53
C MET A 1 -32.38 -17.65 45.03
N ALA A 2 -32.45 -16.53 44.30
CA ALA A 2 -32.08 -16.46 42.89
C ALA A 2 -30.97 -15.42 42.80
N GLU A 3 -29.82 -15.84 42.30
CA GLU A 3 -28.59 -15.06 42.24
C GLU A 3 -28.77 -13.84 41.35
N GLU A 4 -28.55 -12.67 41.93
CA GLU A 4 -28.42 -11.42 41.20
C GLU A 4 -27.07 -11.43 40.49
N ILE A 5 -27.05 -11.78 39.20
CA ILE A 5 -25.86 -11.63 38.36
C ILE A 5 -25.63 -10.13 38.18
N PRO A 6 -24.49 -9.56 38.62
CA PRO A 6 -24.28 -8.13 38.58
C PRO A 6 -24.27 -7.65 37.12
N GLN A 7 -25.07 -6.61 36.87
CA GLN A 7 -25.21 -5.88 35.60
C GLN A 7 -23.90 -5.18 35.21
N ARG A 8 -22.84 -5.94 34.94
CA ARG A 8 -21.70 -5.48 34.16
C ARG A 8 -22.05 -5.70 32.69
N ASP A 9 -21.63 -4.78 31.83
CA ASP A 9 -21.66 -4.92 30.36
C ASP A 9 -22.90 -4.38 29.61
N ARG A 10 -23.45 -3.23 30.01
CA ARG A 10 -24.30 -2.43 29.09
C ARG A 10 -23.70 -1.14 28.57
N HIS A 11 -22.58 -0.68 29.13
CA HIS A 11 -21.89 0.56 28.70
C HIS A 11 -20.63 0.33 27.86
N GLY A 12 -20.22 -0.93 27.61
CA GLY A 12 -19.03 -1.25 26.82
C GLY A 12 -19.30 -1.75 25.41
N ARG A 13 -20.56 -2.02 25.05
CA ARG A 13 -20.89 -2.66 23.76
C ARG A 13 -20.90 -1.68 22.59
N SER A 14 -21.28 -0.42 22.81
CA SER A 14 -21.42 0.56 21.72
C SER A 14 -20.09 1.09 21.18
N GLU A 15 -19.06 1.23 22.02
CA GLU A 15 -17.72 1.60 21.55
C GLU A 15 -17.01 0.41 20.89
N ALA A 16 -17.17 -0.81 21.43
CA ALA A 16 -16.58 -2.00 20.83
C ALA A 16 -17.14 -2.28 19.43
N ASP A 17 -18.47 -2.19 19.26
CA ASP A 17 -19.17 -2.39 17.99
C ASP A 17 -18.79 -1.31 16.95
N ALA A 18 -18.46 -0.08 17.39
CA ALA A 18 -18.03 0.99 16.49
C ALA A 18 -16.64 0.75 15.86
N TRP A 19 -15.81 -0.09 16.47
CA TRP A 19 -14.49 -0.46 15.95
C TRP A 19 -14.48 -1.80 15.21
N ASP A 20 -15.60 -2.54 15.20
CA ASP A 20 -15.70 -3.83 14.49
C ASP A 20 -15.79 -3.64 12.96
N GLU A 21 -16.29 -2.49 12.48
CA GLU A 21 -16.33 -2.14 11.04
C GLU A 21 -16.06 -0.64 10.80
N PRO A 22 -14.80 -0.17 10.93
CA PRO A 22 -14.49 1.23 10.77
C PRO A 22 -14.63 1.69 9.31
N VAL A 23 -15.32 2.81 9.10
CA VAL A 23 -15.45 3.45 7.79
C VAL A 23 -14.18 4.25 7.48
N LEU A 24 -13.30 3.68 6.65
CA LEU A 24 -12.01 4.26 6.27
C LEU A 24 -12.11 5.10 4.98
N ASP A 25 -12.92 6.15 5.01
CA ASP A 25 -13.13 7.05 3.87
C ASP A 25 -12.06 8.17 3.78
N GLU A 26 -12.18 9.02 2.75
CA GLU A 26 -11.23 10.11 2.54
C GLU A 26 -11.29 11.16 3.66
N ALA A 27 -12.45 11.38 4.28
CA ALA A 27 -12.61 12.33 5.37
C ALA A 27 -11.89 11.82 6.63
N PHE A 28 -12.00 10.53 6.94
CA PHE A 28 -11.26 9.87 8.02
C PHE A 28 -9.74 10.04 7.83
N ILE A 29 -9.22 9.76 6.63
CA ILE A 29 -7.79 9.91 6.32
C ILE A 29 -7.33 11.36 6.48
N ARG A 30 -8.13 12.34 6.01
CA ARG A 30 -7.80 13.78 6.12
C ARG A 30 -7.90 14.31 7.55
N SER A 31 -8.69 13.66 8.41
CA SER A 31 -8.84 14.03 9.82
C SER A 31 -7.65 13.63 10.69
N ALA A 32 -6.75 12.79 10.18
CA ALA A 32 -5.56 12.36 10.91
C ALA A 32 -4.67 13.57 11.23
N GLU A 33 -4.47 13.83 12.53
CA GLU A 33 -3.68 14.95 13.04
C GLU A 33 -2.21 14.88 12.59
N THR A 34 -1.67 13.67 12.46
CA THR A 34 -0.28 13.45 12.05
C THR A 34 -0.22 12.79 10.68
N SER A 35 0.35 13.51 9.71
CA SER A 35 0.75 12.95 8.41
C SER A 35 2.25 12.69 8.40
N GLU A 36 2.66 11.50 8.82
CA GLU A 36 4.09 11.15 8.77
C GLU A 36 4.54 10.91 7.32
N PRO A 37 5.64 11.55 6.86
CA PRO A 37 6.22 11.28 5.54
C PRO A 37 6.54 9.80 5.30
N SER A 38 6.76 9.04 6.37
CA SER A 38 7.06 7.61 6.35
C SER A 38 5.82 6.72 6.18
N ALA A 39 4.59 7.23 6.36
CA ALA A 39 3.39 6.40 6.40
C ALA A 39 3.17 5.65 5.08
N ARG A 40 3.25 6.37 3.95
CA ARG A 40 3.16 5.77 2.61
C ARG A 40 4.28 4.76 2.35
N ALA A 41 5.50 5.06 2.81
CA ALA A 41 6.62 4.15 2.68
C ALA A 41 6.40 2.87 3.51
N ARG A 42 5.88 2.97 4.74
CA ARG A 42 5.51 1.83 5.58
C ARG A 42 4.38 0.99 4.96
N MET A 43 3.36 1.64 4.38
CA MET A 43 2.29 0.96 3.64
C MET A 43 2.82 0.22 2.41
N LEU A 44 3.69 0.87 1.62
CA LEU A 44 4.34 0.22 0.46
C LEU A 44 5.23 -0.93 0.89
N ALA A 45 6.00 -0.79 1.96
CA ALA A 45 6.84 -1.85 2.50
C ALA A 45 5.99 -3.03 3.04
N ALA A 46 4.83 -2.77 3.63
CA ALA A 46 3.89 -3.84 4.00
C ALA A 46 3.33 -4.56 2.77
N ARG A 47 2.95 -3.82 1.71
CA ARG A 47 2.50 -4.41 0.45
C ARG A 47 3.59 -5.25 -0.20
N TRP A 48 4.81 -4.73 -0.34
CA TRP A 48 5.94 -5.46 -0.96
C TRP A 48 6.38 -6.69 -0.19
N ARG A 49 6.12 -6.76 1.13
CA ARG A 49 6.35 -8.01 1.88
C ARG A 49 5.40 -9.14 1.48
N ALA A 50 4.20 -8.81 1.00
CA ALA A 50 3.23 -9.78 0.52
C ALA A 50 3.29 -9.97 -1.01
N GLU A 51 3.60 -8.89 -1.73
CA GLU A 51 3.62 -8.79 -3.19
C GLU A 51 4.97 -8.19 -3.61
N GLU A 52 6.05 -8.93 -3.38
CA GLU A 52 7.38 -8.48 -3.81
C GLU A 52 7.42 -8.43 -5.35
N PRO A 53 7.89 -7.33 -5.95
CA PRO A 53 8.05 -7.30 -7.40
C PRO A 53 9.11 -8.32 -7.82
N GLU A 54 8.86 -8.99 -8.94
CA GLU A 54 9.85 -9.87 -9.55
C GLU A 54 11.16 -9.10 -9.83
N PRO A 55 12.33 -9.72 -9.57
CA PRO A 55 13.61 -9.07 -9.76
C PRO A 55 13.79 -8.72 -11.23
N GLN A 56 13.73 -7.43 -11.53
CA GLN A 56 14.02 -6.93 -12.86
C GLN A 56 15.53 -6.89 -13.07
N PRO A 57 16.03 -7.24 -14.28
CA PRO A 57 17.43 -7.10 -14.58
C PRO A 57 17.84 -5.63 -14.43
N TRP A 58 18.97 -5.39 -13.76
CA TRP A 58 19.63 -4.08 -13.60
C TRP A 58 19.81 -3.30 -14.92
N ARG A 59 19.73 -4.01 -16.04
CA ARG A 59 19.62 -3.46 -17.38
C ARG A 59 18.32 -3.97 -17.99
N SER A 60 17.39 -3.07 -18.24
CA SER A 60 16.29 -3.34 -19.17
C SER A 60 16.91 -3.63 -20.53
N ASP A 61 16.86 -4.88 -20.99
CA ASP A 61 17.27 -5.24 -22.35
C ASP A 61 16.41 -4.49 -23.41
N GLU A 62 15.23 -4.07 -22.98
CA GLU A 62 14.33 -3.18 -23.71
C GLU A 62 14.70 -1.71 -23.45
N PRO A 63 15.15 -0.96 -24.47
CA PRO A 63 15.43 0.47 -24.29
C PRO A 63 14.12 1.20 -23.99
N PRO A 64 14.04 1.97 -22.89
CA PRO A 64 12.83 2.70 -22.54
C PRO A 64 12.57 3.77 -23.60
N ALA A 65 11.35 3.77 -24.14
CA ALA A 65 10.77 4.78 -25.02
C ALA A 65 11.77 5.47 -25.98
N GLY A 66 12.09 4.82 -27.10
CA GLY A 66 12.62 5.51 -28.27
C GLY A 66 14.04 6.07 -28.16
N TRP A 67 14.86 5.68 -27.17
CA TRP A 67 16.24 6.15 -27.10
C TRP A 67 16.98 5.85 -28.41
N PHE A 68 17.57 6.91 -28.98
CA PHE A 68 18.22 6.97 -30.28
C PHE A 68 19.36 5.95 -30.52
N PHE A 69 19.75 5.16 -29.51
CA PHE A 69 20.84 4.18 -29.55
C PHE A 69 20.42 2.71 -29.56
N SER A 70 19.21 2.38 -30.03
CA SER A 70 18.87 0.96 -30.24
C SER A 70 19.91 0.30 -31.17
N LYS A 71 20.38 -0.91 -30.80
CA LYS A 71 21.30 -1.72 -31.63
C LYS A 71 20.77 -1.92 -33.05
N ALA A 72 19.44 -1.92 -33.22
CA ALA A 72 18.77 -1.95 -34.52
C ALA A 72 19.17 -0.76 -35.40
N ARG A 73 19.19 0.47 -34.86
CA ARG A 73 19.64 1.66 -35.60
C ARG A 73 21.14 1.58 -35.91
N ARG A 74 21.98 1.13 -34.97
CA ARG A 74 23.42 0.93 -35.20
C ARG A 74 23.72 -0.09 -36.32
N ARG A 75 22.97 -1.19 -36.40
CA ARG A 75 23.12 -2.19 -37.48
C ARG A 75 22.78 -1.63 -38.86
N ARG A 76 21.82 -0.70 -38.95
CA ARG A 76 21.45 -0.04 -40.22
C ARG A 76 22.57 0.87 -40.75
N TRP A 77 23.30 1.54 -39.86
CA TRP A 77 24.36 2.48 -40.24
C TRP A 77 25.66 1.79 -40.68
N ARG A 78 25.89 0.54 -40.25
CA ARG A 78 27.07 -0.25 -40.64
C ARG A 78 26.93 -0.98 -41.99
N ARG A 79 25.81 -0.81 -42.70
CA ARG A 79 25.55 -1.41 -44.01
C ARG A 79 25.55 -0.39 -45.15
N ARG A 80 26.00 0.83 -44.88
CA ARG A 80 26.31 1.84 -45.90
C ARG A 80 27.80 1.98 -46.03
#